data_AF-D5MCX8-F1
#
_entry.id   AF-D5MCX8-F1
#
_cell.length_a   1.000
_cell.length_b   1.000
_cell.length_c   1.000
_cell.angle_alpha   90.00
_cell.angle_beta   90.00
_cell.angle_gamma   90.00
#
_symmetry.space_group_name_H-M   'P 1'
#
loop_
_entity.id
_entity.type
_entity.pdbx_description
1 polymer ?
#
loop_
_entity_poly.entity_id
_entity_poly.type
_entity_poly.pdbx_seq_one_letter_code
_entity_poly.pdbx_strand_id
1 'polypeptide(L)'
;EAYCTHQQVVSFIWAVLTRIIPQPFLGNPSSKRALRMNIWKFIRLRRFETFQVTDCIGELKAPEYSWLSKIGFTGCFCSVLLREETGLSNGMEEQKQNNLLHCWISWLFSDIVIPLINTYFYVTERETKRYDVFYYPKSVWRNLTSNTVASLNAQSFKILCGTSRRAIKHLYRSSRVRFLPKAKDIRPLVNFKAQSKDGTLNKCHLVIKKLRDDNPEMFGSSVFDYDGVYKNLSSFMSSVRGQLKESKIYIVVADVSKAFD
;
A
#
# COMPACT_ATOMS: atom_id res chain seq x y z
N GLU A 1 13.44 2.06 -15.57
CA GLU A 1 13.08 2.40 -14.17
C GLU A 1 13.51 1.26 -13.25
N ALA A 2 13.77 1.52 -11.96
CA ALA A 2 14.41 0.55 -11.06
C ALA A 2 13.45 -0.46 -10.37
N TYR A 3 12.16 -0.44 -10.72
CA TYR A 3 11.16 -1.38 -10.18
C TYR A 3 10.85 -2.49 -11.19
N CYS A 4 10.35 -3.61 -10.69
CA CYS A 4 9.89 -4.73 -11.51
C CYS A 4 8.46 -4.49 -12.01
N THR A 5 8.18 -4.88 -13.24
CA THR A 5 6.80 -4.88 -13.75
C THR A 5 5.96 -5.93 -13.02
N HIS A 6 4.64 -5.72 -12.95
CA HIS A 6 3.72 -6.70 -12.37
C HIS A 6 3.91 -8.10 -12.98
N GLN A 7 4.23 -8.19 -14.27
CA GLN A 7 4.48 -9.46 -14.97
C GLN A 7 5.76 -10.15 -14.52
N GLN A 8 6.82 -9.39 -14.27
CA GLN A 8 8.06 -9.94 -13.72
C GLN A 8 7.82 -10.49 -12.31
N VAL A 9 7.08 -9.76 -11.47
CA VAL A 9 6.75 -10.20 -10.10
C VAL A 9 5.90 -11.47 -10.14
N VAL A 10 4.85 -11.51 -10.95
CA VAL A 10 3.97 -12.70 -11.09
C VAL A 10 4.75 -13.89 -11.62
N SER A 11 5.63 -13.69 -12.61
CA SER A 11 6.44 -14.78 -13.17
C SER A 11 7.45 -15.31 -12.16
N PHE A 12 8.07 -14.43 -11.36
CA PHE A 12 8.94 -14.83 -10.25
C PHE A 12 8.18 -15.65 -9.21
N ILE A 13 7.05 -15.14 -8.70
CA ILE A 13 6.24 -15.86 -7.70
C ILE A 13 5.79 -17.21 -8.26
N TRP A 14 5.29 -17.26 -9.49
CA TRP A 14 4.86 -18.51 -10.12
C TRP A 14 6.00 -19.52 -10.27
N ALA A 15 7.20 -19.08 -10.67
CA ALA A 15 8.37 -19.94 -10.77
C ALA A 15 8.79 -20.51 -9.41
N VAL A 16 8.68 -19.72 -8.34
CA VAL A 16 8.94 -20.21 -6.97
C VAL A 16 7.87 -21.23 -6.57
N LEU A 17 6.58 -20.89 -6.71
CA LEU A 17 5.46 -21.77 -6.34
C LEU A 17 5.55 -23.14 -7.03
N THR A 18 5.81 -23.17 -8.33
CA THR A 18 5.93 -24.42 -9.10
C THR A 18 7.14 -25.27 -8.72
N ARG A 19 8.12 -24.69 -8.02
CA ARG A 19 9.29 -25.39 -7.48
C ARG A 19 9.09 -25.91 -6.06
N ILE A 20 8.36 -25.17 -5.22
CA ILE A 20 8.15 -25.54 -3.81
C ILE A 20 6.89 -26.37 -3.57
N ILE A 21 5.85 -26.22 -4.39
CA ILE A 21 4.59 -26.93 -4.23
C ILE A 21 4.57 -28.15 -5.16
N PRO A 22 4.29 -29.36 -4.65
CA PRO A 22 4.18 -30.54 -5.51
C PRO A 22 3.07 -30.38 -6.54
N GLN A 23 3.31 -30.85 -7.76
CA GLN A 23 2.41 -30.65 -8.90
C GLN A 23 0.93 -31.03 -8.68
N PRO A 24 0.59 -32.11 -7.94
CA PRO A 24 -0.81 -32.44 -7.65
C PRO A 24 -1.57 -31.35 -6.89
N PHE A 25 -0.89 -30.62 -5.99
CA PHE A 25 -1.51 -29.56 -5.17
C PHE A 25 -1.86 -28.30 -5.95
N LEU A 26 -1.28 -28.12 -7.14
CA LEU A 26 -1.57 -27.00 -8.04
C LEU A 26 -2.76 -27.28 -8.98
N GLY A 27 -3.31 -28.49 -8.95
CA GLY A 27 -4.42 -28.91 -9.81
C GLY A 27 -3.99 -29.19 -11.25
N ASN A 28 -4.98 -29.25 -12.13
CA ASN A 28 -4.78 -29.49 -13.56
C ASN A 28 -4.27 -28.21 -14.29
N PRO A 29 -4.01 -28.25 -15.62
CA PRO A 29 -3.57 -27.07 -16.36
C PRO A 29 -4.54 -25.87 -16.30
N SER A 30 -5.86 -26.11 -16.19
CA SER A 30 -6.89 -25.07 -16.04
C SER A 30 -6.74 -24.37 -14.69
N SER A 31 -6.68 -25.12 -13.58
CA SER A 31 -6.50 -24.56 -12.23
C SER A 31 -5.20 -23.81 -12.09
N LYS A 32 -4.11 -24.32 -12.70
CA LYS A 32 -2.81 -23.63 -12.71
C LYS A 32 -2.92 -22.26 -13.39
N ARG A 33 -3.63 -22.19 -14.50
CA ARG A 33 -3.88 -20.92 -15.21
C ARG A 33 -4.73 -19.97 -14.37
N ALA A 34 -5.82 -20.45 -13.79
CA ALA A 34 -6.69 -19.66 -12.92
C ALA A 34 -5.94 -19.15 -11.67
N LEU A 35 -5.16 -20.01 -11.01
CA LEU A 35 -4.33 -19.63 -9.86
C LEU A 35 -3.30 -18.57 -10.23
N ARG A 36 -2.63 -18.71 -11.38
CA ARG A 36 -1.70 -17.68 -11.88
C ARG A 36 -2.42 -16.36 -12.17
N MET A 37 -3.65 -16.39 -12.68
CA MET A 37 -4.48 -15.20 -12.88
C MET A 37 -4.90 -14.56 -11.56
N ASN A 38 -5.23 -15.35 -10.54
CA ASN A 38 -5.51 -14.83 -9.20
C ASN A 38 -4.29 -14.16 -8.57
N ILE A 39 -3.09 -14.73 -8.74
CA ILE A 39 -1.83 -14.08 -8.32
C ILE A 39 -1.60 -12.77 -9.09
N TRP A 40 -1.90 -12.75 -10.39
CA TRP A 40 -1.84 -11.53 -11.20
C TRP A 40 -2.80 -10.44 -10.73
N LYS A 41 -4.05 -10.80 -10.43
CA LYS A 41 -5.05 -9.88 -9.87
C LYS A 41 -4.57 -9.31 -8.54
N PHE A 42 -4.12 -10.18 -7.62
CA PHE A 42 -3.60 -9.79 -6.33
C PHE A 42 -2.43 -8.79 -6.43
N ILE A 43 -1.44 -9.08 -7.27
CA ILE A 43 -0.26 -8.22 -7.44
C ILE A 43 -0.60 -6.85 -8.04
N ARG A 44 -1.71 -6.73 -8.78
CA ARG A 44 -2.16 -5.48 -9.39
C ARG A 44 -3.04 -4.60 -8.50
N LEU A 45 -3.41 -5.10 -7.32
CA LEU A 45 -4.24 -4.33 -6.41
C LEU A 45 -3.56 -3.02 -6.02
N ARG A 46 -4.37 -1.98 -5.92
CA ARG A 46 -3.94 -0.68 -5.43
C ARG A 46 -3.89 -0.68 -3.91
N ARG A 47 -3.19 0.31 -3.36
CA ARG A 47 -3.17 0.53 -1.92
C ARG A 47 -4.59 0.73 -1.40
N PHE A 48 -4.93 -0.01 -0.34
CA PHE A 48 -6.24 -0.05 0.32
C PHE A 48 -7.33 -0.87 -0.39
N GLU A 49 -7.02 -1.47 -1.54
CA GLU A 49 -7.92 -2.48 -2.11
C GLU A 49 -7.77 -3.80 -1.33
N THR A 50 -8.87 -4.54 -1.21
CA THR A 50 -8.94 -5.83 -0.54
C THR A 50 -9.06 -6.95 -1.55
N PHE A 51 -8.45 -8.10 -1.26
CA PHE A 51 -8.57 -9.31 -2.07
C PHE A 51 -9.26 -10.39 -1.25
N GLN A 52 -10.45 -10.81 -1.66
CA GLN A 52 -11.17 -11.86 -0.95
C GLN A 52 -10.84 -13.22 -1.57
N VAL A 53 -10.72 -14.24 -0.71
CA VAL A 53 -10.46 -15.62 -1.15
C VAL A 53 -11.65 -16.16 -1.94
N THR A 54 -12.87 -15.72 -1.62
CA THR A 54 -14.10 -16.06 -2.36
C THR A 54 -14.00 -15.70 -3.84
N ASP A 55 -13.37 -14.57 -4.17
CA ASP A 55 -13.18 -14.11 -5.55
C ASP A 55 -12.24 -15.04 -6.34
N CYS A 56 -11.32 -15.72 -5.65
CA CYS A 56 -10.42 -16.70 -6.26
C CYS A 56 -11.12 -18.03 -6.54
N ILE A 57 -11.99 -18.46 -5.63
CA ILE A 57 -12.64 -19.78 -5.68
C ILE A 57 -13.67 -19.86 -6.79
N GLY A 58 -14.34 -18.75 -7.14
CA GLY A 58 -15.24 -18.74 -8.30
C GLY A 58 -14.57 -19.21 -9.60
N GLU A 59 -13.24 -19.03 -9.72
CA GLU A 59 -12.43 -19.47 -10.86
C GLU A 59 -11.71 -20.82 -10.64
N LEU A 60 -11.70 -21.34 -9.41
CA LEU A 60 -11.00 -22.58 -9.04
C LEU A 60 -11.99 -23.66 -8.62
N LYS A 61 -12.03 -24.76 -9.35
CA LYS A 61 -13.00 -25.83 -9.10
C LYS A 61 -12.34 -26.99 -8.34
N ALA A 62 -12.93 -27.43 -7.23
CA ALA A 62 -12.43 -28.56 -6.44
C ALA A 62 -12.17 -29.85 -7.25
N PRO A 63 -13.00 -30.24 -8.24
CA PRO A 63 -12.73 -31.41 -9.08
C PRO A 63 -11.40 -31.36 -9.84
N GLU A 64 -10.86 -30.17 -10.09
CA GLU A 64 -9.59 -30.02 -10.79
C GLU A 64 -8.37 -30.32 -9.90
N TYR A 65 -8.58 -30.43 -8.59
CA TYR A 65 -7.57 -30.77 -7.59
C TYR A 65 -7.74 -32.23 -7.14
N SER A 66 -7.16 -33.16 -7.91
CA SER A 66 -7.29 -34.62 -7.70
C SER A 66 -6.88 -35.16 -6.33
N TRP A 67 -6.19 -34.37 -5.49
CA TRP A 67 -5.85 -34.74 -4.12
C TRP A 67 -7.01 -34.51 -3.14
N LEU A 68 -7.95 -33.60 -3.43
CA LEU A 68 -9.08 -33.30 -2.55
C LEU A 68 -10.01 -34.49 -2.40
N SER A 69 -10.28 -35.22 -3.48
CA SER A 69 -11.11 -36.43 -3.46
C SER A 69 -10.43 -37.62 -2.79
N LYS A 70 -9.11 -37.57 -2.60
CA LYS A 70 -8.31 -38.63 -1.96
C LYS A 70 -8.18 -38.46 -0.45
N ILE A 71 -8.58 -37.30 0.09
CA ILE A 71 -8.60 -37.09 1.53
C ILE A 71 -9.83 -37.78 2.09
N GLY A 72 -9.63 -38.97 2.66
CA GLY A 72 -10.64 -39.61 3.50
C GLY A 72 -10.89 -38.73 4.73
N PHE A 73 -12.12 -38.21 4.87
CA PHE A 73 -12.49 -37.32 5.99
C PHE A 73 -12.69 -38.06 7.32
N THR A 74 -12.39 -39.35 7.39
CA THR A 74 -12.46 -40.17 8.60
C THR A 74 -11.25 -39.86 9.49
N GLY A 75 -11.37 -38.83 10.32
CA GLY A 75 -10.46 -38.56 11.46
C GLY A 75 -9.63 -37.27 11.40
N CYS A 76 -9.87 -36.38 10.43
CA CYS A 76 -9.11 -35.13 10.32
C CYS A 76 -9.55 -34.07 11.37
N PHE A 77 -8.60 -33.34 11.95
CA PHE A 77 -8.83 -32.22 12.88
C PHE A 77 -9.70 -31.10 12.26
N CYS A 78 -9.75 -30.99 10.92
CA CYS A 78 -10.62 -30.08 10.19
C CYS A 78 -12.12 -30.38 10.39
N SER A 79 -12.49 -31.60 10.80
CA SER A 79 -13.87 -31.95 11.13
C SER A 79 -14.42 -31.19 12.32
N VAL A 80 -13.56 -30.70 13.24
CA VAL A 80 -13.95 -29.93 14.42
C VAL A 80 -14.28 -28.47 14.06
N LEU A 81 -13.54 -27.87 13.12
CA LEU A 81 -13.82 -26.51 12.63
C LEU A 81 -15.06 -26.42 11.72
N LEU A 82 -15.48 -27.54 11.12
CA LEU A 82 -16.59 -27.62 10.17
C LEU A 82 -17.87 -28.22 10.76
N ARG A 83 -17.87 -28.60 12.05
CA ARG A 83 -18.96 -29.36 12.69
C ARG A 83 -20.11 -28.51 13.22
N GLU A 84 -19.97 -27.19 13.32
CA GLU A 84 -21.02 -26.34 13.91
C GLU A 84 -22.17 -26.04 12.96
N GLU A 85 -22.06 -26.28 11.65
CA GLU A 85 -23.13 -25.96 10.72
C GLU A 85 -23.42 -27.09 9.73
N THR A 86 -24.64 -27.64 9.84
CA THR A 86 -25.41 -28.40 8.84
C THR A 86 -25.18 -29.91 8.72
N GLY A 87 -26.27 -30.66 8.80
CA GLY A 87 -26.37 -32.07 8.41
C GLY A 87 -27.20 -32.23 7.13
N LEU A 88 -26.67 -32.91 6.10
CA LEU A 88 -27.35 -33.75 5.10
C LEU A 88 -26.34 -34.25 4.04
N SER A 89 -26.61 -35.40 3.40
CA SER A 89 -25.56 -36.39 3.08
C SER A 89 -25.00 -36.49 1.64
N ASN A 90 -25.15 -35.55 0.71
CA ASN A 90 -24.38 -35.58 -0.57
C ASN A 90 -23.80 -34.23 -0.97
N GLY A 91 -24.54 -33.13 -0.77
CA GLY A 91 -23.99 -31.77 -0.90
C GLY A 91 -22.86 -31.48 0.10
N MET A 92 -22.77 -32.26 1.18
CA MET A 92 -21.76 -32.11 2.20
C MET A 92 -20.35 -32.50 1.73
N GLU A 93 -20.18 -33.41 0.77
CA GLU A 93 -18.85 -33.84 0.32
C GLU A 93 -18.23 -32.82 -0.64
N GLU A 94 -19.00 -32.34 -1.62
CA GLU A 94 -18.58 -31.23 -2.49
C GLU A 94 -18.35 -29.95 -1.70
N GLN A 95 -19.22 -29.63 -0.73
CA GLN A 95 -19.02 -28.48 0.15
C GLN A 95 -17.76 -28.62 1.01
N LYS A 96 -17.48 -29.82 1.55
CA LYS A 96 -16.24 -30.09 2.29
C LYS A 96 -15.00 -29.92 1.41
N GLN A 97 -15.02 -30.41 0.18
CA GLN A 97 -13.92 -30.24 -0.77
C GLN A 97 -13.71 -28.76 -1.14
N ASN A 98 -14.79 -28.00 -1.35
CA ASN A 98 -14.73 -26.56 -1.60
C ASN A 98 -14.19 -25.79 -0.38
N ASN A 99 -14.57 -26.18 0.84
CA ASN A 99 -14.05 -25.60 2.07
C ASN A 99 -12.54 -25.90 2.23
N LEU A 100 -12.11 -27.13 1.93
CA LEU A 100 -10.68 -27.47 1.92
C LEU A 100 -9.91 -26.67 0.87
N LEU A 101 -10.47 -26.51 -0.34
CA LEU A 101 -9.89 -25.68 -1.37
C LEU A 101 -9.78 -24.22 -0.89
N HIS A 102 -10.80 -23.70 -0.20
CA HIS A 102 -10.76 -22.38 0.41
C HIS A 102 -9.60 -22.25 1.41
N CYS A 103 -9.48 -23.21 2.34
CA CYS A 103 -8.37 -23.23 3.31
C CYS A 103 -7.00 -23.31 2.61
N TRP A 104 -6.88 -24.17 1.59
CA TRP A 104 -5.66 -24.33 0.81
C TRP A 104 -5.24 -23.05 0.12
N ILE A 105 -6.16 -22.37 -0.57
CA ILE A 105 -5.87 -21.11 -1.27
C ILE A 105 -5.58 -19.99 -0.28
N SER A 106 -6.33 -19.91 0.83
CA SER A 106 -6.08 -18.93 1.90
C SER A 106 -4.67 -19.09 2.49
N TRP A 107 -4.27 -20.32 2.81
CA TRP A 107 -2.92 -20.64 3.29
C TRP A 107 -1.85 -20.32 2.24
N LEU A 108 -2.07 -20.70 0.98
CA LEU A 108 -1.15 -20.41 -0.11
C LEU A 108 -0.87 -18.91 -0.25
N PHE A 109 -1.90 -18.07 -0.18
CA PHE A 109 -1.70 -16.63 -0.27
C PHE A 109 -1.07 -16.04 1.01
N SER A 110 -1.59 -16.42 2.18
CA SER A 110 -1.21 -15.84 3.48
C SER A 110 0.19 -16.24 3.92
N ASP A 111 0.56 -17.50 3.71
CA ASP A 111 1.79 -18.09 4.26
C ASP A 111 2.89 -18.27 3.21
N ILE A 112 2.57 -18.20 1.92
CA ILE A 112 3.56 -18.34 0.85
C ILE A 112 3.63 -17.09 -0.02
N VAL A 113 2.58 -16.72 -0.75
CA VAL A 113 2.64 -15.63 -1.74
C VAL A 113 2.99 -14.29 -1.08
N ILE A 114 2.28 -13.90 -0.02
CA ILE A 114 2.51 -12.64 0.69
C ILE A 114 3.91 -12.62 1.33
N PRO A 115 4.35 -13.65 2.08
CA PRO A 115 5.71 -13.71 2.62
C PRO A 115 6.80 -13.69 1.55
N LEU A 116 6.61 -14.35 0.41
CA LEU A 116 7.57 -14.30 -0.71
C LEU A 116 7.71 -12.87 -1.24
N ILE A 117 6.58 -12.20 -1.54
CA ILE A 117 6.60 -10.82 -2.00
C ILE A 117 7.31 -9.92 -0.97
N ASN A 118 6.92 -10.03 0.29
CA ASN A 118 7.51 -9.24 1.38
C ASN A 118 8.99 -9.55 1.61
N THR A 119 9.46 -10.76 1.28
CA THR A 119 10.86 -11.16 1.47
C THR A 119 11.76 -10.58 0.39
N TYR A 120 11.35 -10.63 -0.87
CA TYR A 120 12.19 -10.26 -2.01
C TYR A 120 12.00 -8.83 -2.50
N PHE A 121 10.80 -8.26 -2.31
CA PHE A 121 10.46 -6.93 -2.78
C PHE A 121 10.19 -5.97 -1.63
N TYR A 122 10.56 -4.72 -1.85
CA TYR A 122 10.05 -3.58 -1.12
C TYR A 122 8.86 -3.02 -1.90
N VAL A 123 7.68 -3.08 -1.28
CA VAL A 123 6.40 -2.70 -1.89
C VAL A 123 6.02 -1.30 -1.40
N THR A 124 5.87 -0.35 -2.32
CA THR A 124 5.52 1.04 -1.99
C THR A 124 4.83 1.74 -3.16
N GLU A 125 4.10 2.82 -2.89
CA GLU A 125 3.57 3.69 -3.94
C GLU A 125 4.61 4.74 -4.36
N ARG A 126 4.26 5.57 -5.34
CA ARG A 126 5.06 6.75 -5.76
C ARG A 126 4.31 8.03 -5.42
N GLU A 127 5.02 9.15 -5.30
CA GLU A 127 4.39 10.44 -4.98
C GLU A 127 3.37 10.88 -6.04
N THR A 128 3.67 10.68 -7.32
CA THR A 128 2.77 11.03 -8.43
C THR A 128 1.56 10.11 -8.56
N LYS A 129 1.68 8.87 -8.07
CA LYS A 129 0.62 7.85 -8.16
C LYS A 129 0.32 7.28 -6.78
N ARG A 130 -0.54 7.99 -6.05
CA ARG A 130 -0.81 7.77 -4.62
C ARG A 130 -1.26 6.36 -4.25
N TYR A 131 -1.97 5.67 -5.15
CA TYR A 131 -2.56 4.36 -4.88
C TYR A 131 -1.93 3.22 -5.68
N ASP A 132 -1.21 3.51 -6.77
CA ASP A 132 -0.56 2.46 -7.55
C ASP A 132 0.63 1.89 -6.79
N VAL A 133 0.70 0.57 -6.75
CA VAL A 133 1.72 -0.17 -6.01
C VAL A 133 2.88 -0.53 -6.92
N PHE A 134 4.11 -0.32 -6.44
CA PHE A 134 5.34 -0.64 -7.16
C PHE A 134 6.20 -1.61 -6.35
N TYR A 135 6.90 -2.49 -7.08
CA TYR A 135 7.70 -3.58 -6.50
C TYR A 135 9.19 -3.36 -6.81
N TYR A 136 9.97 -3.01 -5.80
CA TYR A 136 11.42 -2.83 -5.94
C TYR A 136 12.14 -4.03 -5.35
N PRO A 137 13.04 -4.73 -6.08
CA PRO A 137 13.89 -5.74 -5.45
C PRO A 137 14.63 -5.15 -4.26
N LYS A 138 14.68 -5.84 -3.11
CA LYS A 138 15.26 -5.26 -1.88
C LYS A 138 16.72 -4.84 -2.01
N SER A 139 17.50 -5.52 -2.84
CA SER A 139 18.89 -5.13 -3.15
C SER A 139 18.92 -3.77 -3.85
N VAL A 140 18.09 -3.60 -4.88
CA VAL A 140 17.94 -2.35 -5.62
C VAL A 140 17.40 -1.25 -4.71
N TRP A 141 16.39 -1.53 -3.89
CA TRP A 141 15.83 -0.58 -2.93
C TRP A 141 16.86 -0.07 -1.92
N ARG A 142 17.71 -0.95 -1.41
CA ARG A 142 18.81 -0.59 -0.50
C ARG A 142 19.80 0.37 -1.19
N ASN A 143 20.14 0.09 -2.45
CA ASN A 143 21.03 0.96 -3.22
C ASN A 143 20.37 2.33 -3.49
N LEU A 144 19.10 2.35 -3.90
CA LEU A 144 18.36 3.58 -4.16
C LEU A 144 18.28 4.49 -2.91
N THR A 145 18.03 3.89 -1.75
CA THR A 145 17.89 4.63 -0.48
C THR A 145 19.22 5.00 0.18
N SER A 146 20.34 4.41 -0.24
CA SER A 146 21.65 4.65 0.36
C SER A 146 22.07 6.12 0.31
N ASN A 147 21.92 6.77 -0.85
CA ASN A 147 22.25 8.19 -1.04
C ASN A 147 21.36 9.09 -0.17
N THR A 148 20.07 8.76 -0.04
CA THR A 148 19.15 9.50 0.83
C THR A 148 19.54 9.36 2.29
N VAL A 149 19.91 8.15 2.74
CA VAL A 149 20.38 7.92 4.11
C VAL A 149 21.69 8.68 4.37
N ALA A 150 22.63 8.68 3.42
CA ALA A 150 23.87 9.43 3.53
C ALA A 150 23.62 10.95 3.61
N SER A 151 22.74 11.49 2.77
CA SER A 151 22.34 12.90 2.79
C SER A 151 21.69 13.29 4.12
N LEU A 152 20.76 12.47 4.63
CA LEU A 152 20.12 12.70 5.93
C LEU A 152 21.13 12.70 7.07
N ASN A 153 22.13 11.80 7.03
CA ASN A 153 23.19 11.72 8.03
C ASN A 153 24.19 12.88 7.96
N ALA A 154 24.35 13.52 6.79
CA ALA A 154 25.22 14.68 6.63
C ALA A 154 24.56 15.98 7.07
N GLN A 155 23.23 16.05 7.06
CA GLN A 155 22.46 17.27 7.35
C GLN A 155 21.92 17.27 8.77
N SER A 156 20.79 16.58 8.99
CA SER A 156 19.93 16.79 10.17
C SER A 156 19.87 15.59 11.10
N PHE A 157 20.51 14.47 10.75
CA PHE A 157 20.44 13.22 11.51
C PHE A 157 21.82 12.63 11.78
N LYS A 158 21.94 11.80 12.81
CA LYS A 158 23.15 11.03 13.12
C LYS A 158 22.81 9.55 13.23
N ILE A 159 23.53 8.71 12.50
CA ILE A 159 23.43 7.25 12.62
C ILE A 159 23.94 6.82 13.99
N LEU A 160 23.11 6.09 14.73
CA LEU A 160 23.47 5.47 16.00
C LEU A 160 23.93 4.02 15.75
N CYS A 161 25.20 3.73 16.06
CA CYS A 161 25.77 2.37 16.02
C CYS A 161 25.84 1.77 17.43
N GLY A 162 25.55 0.48 17.57
CA GLY A 162 25.69 -0.25 18.85
C GLY A 162 24.63 0.01 19.91
N THR A 163 23.73 0.97 19.73
CA THR A 163 22.64 1.24 20.66
C THR A 163 21.50 0.21 20.48
N SER A 164 21.08 -0.45 21.57
CA SER A 164 19.97 -1.39 21.51
C SER A 164 18.66 -0.69 21.09
N ARG A 165 17.95 -1.26 20.11
CA ARG A 165 16.61 -0.79 19.69
C ARG A 165 15.63 -0.69 20.86
N ARG A 166 15.80 -1.51 21.90
CA ARG A 166 14.98 -1.44 23.12
C ARG A 166 15.30 -0.18 23.93
N ALA A 167 16.57 0.12 24.15
CA ALA A 167 17.00 1.33 24.85
C ALA A 167 16.52 2.61 24.14
N ILE A 168 16.61 2.67 22.81
CA ILE A 168 16.14 3.83 22.02
C ILE A 168 14.62 4.05 22.17
N LYS A 169 13.83 2.97 22.19
CA LYS A 169 12.37 3.07 22.38
C LYS A 169 11.98 3.64 23.74
N HIS A 170 12.79 3.42 24.77
CA HIS A 170 12.53 3.92 26.12
C HIS A 170 13.01 5.36 26.32
N LEU A 171 14.12 5.76 25.67
CA LEU A 171 14.68 7.11 25.77
C LEU A 171 13.99 8.13 24.86
N TYR A 172 13.49 7.69 23.71
CA TYR A 172 12.91 8.56 22.69
C TYR A 172 11.58 8.01 22.20
N ARG A 173 10.63 8.91 21.88
CA ARG A 173 9.45 8.57 21.07
C ARG A 173 9.92 8.22 19.67
N SER A 174 10.32 6.96 19.46
CA SER A 174 10.86 6.49 18.18
C SER A 174 9.76 6.50 17.11
N SER A 175 9.97 7.27 16.05
CA SER A 175 9.12 7.25 14.86
C SER A 175 9.76 6.43 13.75
N ARG A 176 8.94 5.80 12.91
CA ARG A 176 9.44 4.99 11.78
C ARG A 176 9.54 5.86 10.54
N VAL A 177 10.73 5.94 9.95
CA VAL A 177 10.92 6.57 8.64
C VAL A 177 10.42 5.61 7.55
N ARG A 178 9.66 6.17 6.61
CA ARG A 178 9.21 5.55 5.37
C ARG A 178 9.78 6.32 4.20
N PHE A 179 10.41 5.64 3.26
CA PHE A 179 10.92 6.26 2.04
C PHE A 179 9.89 6.13 0.91
N LEU A 180 9.55 7.24 0.26
CA LEU A 180 8.62 7.34 -0.86
C LEU A 180 9.38 7.79 -2.13
N PRO A 181 9.39 7.00 -3.22
CA PRO A 181 10.07 7.39 -4.44
C PRO A 181 9.37 8.55 -5.16
N LYS A 182 10.18 9.49 -5.64
CA LYS A 182 9.81 10.54 -6.58
C LYS A 182 10.44 10.25 -7.94
N ALA A 183 10.30 11.18 -8.89
CA ALA A 183 10.87 11.04 -10.23
C ALA A 183 12.41 11.01 -10.23
N LYS A 184 13.05 11.84 -9.39
CA LYS A 184 14.51 12.00 -9.36
C LYS A 184 15.15 11.69 -8.00
N ASP A 185 14.38 11.77 -6.92
CA ASP A 185 14.84 11.61 -5.54
C ASP A 185 13.89 10.70 -4.73
N ILE A 186 14.16 10.58 -3.43
CA ILE A 186 13.36 9.80 -2.50
C ILE A 186 13.00 10.71 -1.33
N ARG A 187 11.70 10.80 -1.05
CA ARG A 187 11.17 11.56 0.07
C ARG A 187 11.15 10.71 1.34
N PRO A 188 11.89 11.08 2.40
CA PRO A 188 11.69 10.50 3.71
C PRO A 188 10.40 11.06 4.33
N LEU A 189 9.56 10.18 4.85
CA LEU A 189 8.34 10.49 5.60
C LEU A 189 8.47 9.89 6.98
N VAL A 190 8.16 10.65 8.03
CA VAL A 190 8.21 10.15 9.40
C VAL A 190 6.79 9.81 9.84
N ASN A 191 6.51 8.53 10.07
CA ASN A 191 5.23 8.12 10.63
C ASN A 191 5.24 8.41 12.13
N PHE A 192 4.61 9.51 12.52
CA PHE A 192 4.28 9.77 13.92
C PHE A 192 3.14 8.85 14.35
N LYS A 193 3.43 7.92 15.27
CA LYS A 193 2.39 7.05 15.86
C LYS A 193 1.55 7.74 16.93
N ALA A 194 1.85 8.99 17.26
CA ALA A 194 1.03 9.77 18.15
C ALA A 194 -0.25 10.14 17.41
N GLN A 195 -1.40 9.62 17.86
CA GLN A 195 -2.66 10.33 17.61
C GLN A 195 -2.45 11.71 18.22
N SER A 196 -2.31 12.72 17.37
CA SER A 196 -2.38 14.12 17.78
C SER A 196 -3.78 14.38 18.31
N LYS A 197 -4.04 13.97 19.55
CA LYS A 197 -5.06 14.56 20.42
C LYS A 197 -4.56 15.89 20.99
N ASP A 198 -3.55 16.48 20.36
CA ASP A 198 -2.91 17.69 20.86
C ASP A 198 -3.75 18.88 20.41
N GLY A 199 -4.72 19.25 21.25
CA GLY A 199 -5.53 20.46 21.06
C GLY A 199 -4.66 21.71 20.88
N THR A 200 -3.38 21.65 21.26
CA THR A 200 -2.38 22.71 21.05
C THR A 200 -2.17 23.04 19.58
N LEU A 201 -1.99 22.06 18.70
CA LEU A 201 -1.81 22.33 17.26
C LEU A 201 -3.06 22.95 16.64
N ASN A 202 -4.24 22.48 17.07
CA ASN A 202 -5.50 23.07 16.65
C ASN A 202 -5.64 24.50 17.18
N LYS A 203 -5.26 24.76 18.44
CA LYS A 203 -5.21 26.12 19.01
C LYS A 203 -4.26 27.03 18.23
N CYS A 204 -3.06 26.57 17.91
CA CYS A 204 -2.10 27.33 17.09
C CYS A 204 -2.69 27.62 15.70
N HIS A 205 -3.30 26.63 15.05
CA HIS A 205 -3.97 26.82 13.77
C HIS A 205 -5.08 27.88 13.87
N LEU A 206 -5.92 27.83 14.91
CA LEU A 206 -6.97 28.81 15.15
C LEU A 206 -6.43 30.22 15.44
N VAL A 207 -5.36 30.32 16.22
CA VAL A 207 -4.69 31.61 16.51
C VAL A 207 -4.13 32.22 15.24
N ILE A 208 -3.41 31.45 14.42
CA ILE A 208 -2.87 31.95 13.14
C ILE A 208 -4.01 32.34 12.19
N LYS A 209 -5.08 31.53 12.15
CA LYS A 209 -6.27 31.86 11.35
C LYS A 209 -6.89 33.18 11.79
N LYS A 210 -7.02 33.41 13.11
CA LYS A 210 -7.55 34.65 13.67
C LYS A 210 -6.64 35.85 13.38
N LEU A 211 -5.33 35.70 13.56
CA LEU A 211 -4.35 36.75 13.27
C LEU A 211 -4.38 37.17 11.79
N ARG A 212 -4.55 36.22 10.88
CA ARG A 212 -4.74 36.48 9.45
C ARG A 212 -6.04 37.25 9.18
N ASP A 213 -7.14 36.83 9.80
CA ASP A 213 -8.45 37.48 9.62
C ASP A 213 -8.43 38.92 10.16
N ASP A 214 -7.67 39.17 11.23
CA ASP A 214 -7.52 40.48 11.85
C ASP A 214 -6.47 41.38 11.15
N ASN A 215 -5.45 40.79 10.51
CA ASN A 215 -4.35 41.51 9.83
C ASN A 215 -4.07 40.91 8.44
N PRO A 216 -4.98 41.05 7.46
CA PRO A 216 -4.84 40.42 6.14
C PRO A 216 -3.57 40.84 5.39
N GLU A 217 -3.12 42.09 5.59
CA GLU A 217 -1.94 42.66 4.94
C GLU A 217 -0.63 41.97 5.32
N MET A 218 -0.51 41.41 6.54
CA MET A 218 0.68 40.67 6.97
C MET A 218 0.81 39.30 6.28
N PHE A 219 -0.30 38.69 5.89
CA PHE A 219 -0.33 37.36 5.28
C PHE A 219 -0.46 37.40 3.75
N GLY A 220 -0.67 38.59 3.18
CA GLY A 220 -0.88 38.80 1.76
C GLY A 220 -2.04 37.95 1.23
N SER A 221 -1.83 37.27 0.10
CA SER A 221 -2.85 36.42 -0.54
C SER A 221 -2.90 34.98 0.01
N SER A 222 -2.38 34.73 1.21
CA SER A 222 -2.33 33.38 1.79
C SER A 222 -3.72 32.86 2.19
N VAL A 223 -4.04 31.65 1.74
CA VAL A 223 -5.33 30.98 1.98
C VAL A 223 -5.12 29.63 2.66
N PHE A 224 -5.98 29.29 3.62
CA PHE A 224 -5.79 28.12 4.50
C PHE A 224 -6.75 26.97 4.17
N ASP A 225 -7.69 27.20 3.25
CA ASP A 225 -8.66 26.22 2.77
C ASP A 225 -8.97 26.47 1.29
N TYR A 226 -9.63 25.49 0.67
CA TYR A 226 -10.02 25.57 -0.74
C TYR A 226 -11.13 26.60 -1.00
N ASP A 227 -11.96 26.89 0.00
CA ASP A 227 -13.01 27.91 -0.10
C ASP A 227 -12.41 29.31 -0.23
N GLY A 228 -11.37 29.63 0.55
CA GLY A 228 -10.61 30.86 0.43
C GLY A 228 -9.95 31.02 -0.95
N VAL A 229 -9.38 29.94 -1.50
CA VAL A 229 -8.84 29.94 -2.87
C VAL A 229 -9.94 30.32 -3.88
N TYR A 230 -11.10 29.67 -3.79
CA TYR A 230 -12.22 29.92 -4.69
C TYR A 230 -12.74 31.34 -4.59
N LYS A 231 -12.94 31.86 -3.37
CA LYS A 231 -13.43 33.22 -3.12
C LYS A 231 -12.48 34.27 -3.70
N ASN A 232 -11.18 34.13 -3.45
CA ASN A 232 -10.17 35.06 -3.99
C ASN A 232 -10.14 35.04 -5.51
N LEU A 233 -10.14 33.84 -6.12
CA LEU A 233 -10.14 33.70 -7.57
C LEU A 233 -11.44 34.24 -8.19
N SER A 234 -12.60 33.94 -7.61
CA SER A 234 -13.91 34.39 -8.09
C SER A 234 -14.04 35.92 -8.02
N SER A 235 -13.56 36.53 -6.94
CA SER A 235 -13.51 37.98 -6.78
C SER A 235 -12.63 38.63 -7.85
N PHE A 236 -11.41 38.11 -8.05
CA PHE A 236 -10.50 38.59 -9.09
C PHE A 236 -11.08 38.42 -10.51
N MET A 237 -11.67 37.26 -10.81
CA MET A 237 -12.28 37.03 -12.12
C MET A 237 -13.47 37.96 -12.39
N SER A 238 -14.22 38.33 -11.34
CA SER A 238 -15.31 39.30 -11.44
C SER A 238 -14.80 40.71 -11.70
N SER A 239 -13.70 41.13 -11.06
CA SER A 239 -13.11 42.46 -11.28
C SER A 239 -12.47 42.62 -12.65
N VAL A 240 -11.92 41.55 -13.24
CA VAL A 240 -11.24 41.61 -14.54
C VAL A 240 -12.17 41.21 -15.71
N ARG A 241 -13.41 40.79 -15.45
CA ARG A 241 -14.38 40.34 -16.47
C ARG A 241 -14.64 41.39 -17.57
N GLY A 242 -14.66 42.68 -17.22
CA GLY A 242 -14.82 43.76 -18.20
C GLY A 242 -13.57 43.99 -19.08
N GLN A 243 -12.39 43.84 -18.49
CA GLN A 243 -11.08 44.10 -19.13
C GLN A 243 -10.59 42.92 -19.98
N LEU A 244 -11.11 41.71 -19.75
CA LEU A 244 -10.84 40.51 -20.55
C LEU A 244 -11.21 40.65 -22.03
N LYS A 245 -12.07 41.61 -22.39
CA LYS A 245 -12.39 41.91 -23.80
C LYS A 245 -11.25 42.62 -24.54
N GLU A 246 -10.37 43.32 -23.82
CA GLU A 246 -9.35 44.20 -24.41
C GLU A 246 -7.92 43.77 -24.05
N SER A 247 -7.72 42.95 -23.00
CA SER A 247 -6.40 42.54 -22.51
C SER A 247 -6.30 41.06 -22.18
N LYS A 248 -5.13 40.48 -22.43
CA LYS A 248 -4.82 39.09 -22.09
C LYS A 248 -4.41 38.98 -20.62
N ILE A 249 -4.96 38.01 -19.90
CA ILE A 249 -4.51 37.64 -18.56
C ILE A 249 -3.40 36.59 -18.68
N TYR A 250 -2.32 36.78 -17.93
CA TYR A 250 -1.25 35.82 -17.77
C TYR A 250 -1.26 35.23 -16.37
N ILE A 251 -1.02 33.93 -16.24
CA ILE A 251 -0.92 33.23 -14.97
C ILE A 251 0.51 32.77 -14.81
N VAL A 252 1.13 33.16 -13.70
CA VAL A 252 2.44 32.64 -13.29
C VAL A 252 2.21 31.62 -12.19
N VAL A 253 2.70 30.40 -12.41
CA VAL A 253 2.66 29.34 -11.41
C VAL A 253 4.08 29.12 -10.90
N ALA A 254 4.27 29.26 -9.60
CA ALA A 254 5.54 29.02 -8.92
C ALA A 254 5.35 27.96 -7.83
N ASP A 255 6.37 27.16 -7.59
CA ASP A 255 6.39 26.14 -6.54
C ASP A 255 7.56 26.40 -5.58
N VAL A 256 7.33 26.23 -4.30
CA VAL A 256 8.35 26.42 -3.26
C VAL A 256 8.98 25.08 -2.95
N SER A 257 10.26 24.92 -3.30
CA SER A 257 10.98 23.69 -3.02
C SER A 257 11.27 23.54 -1.52
N LYS A 258 10.96 22.37 -0.96
CA LYS A 258 11.37 21.95 0.40
C LYS A 258 10.91 22.88 1.53
N ALA A 259 9.67 23.38 1.49
CA ALA A 259 9.15 24.28 2.53
C ALA A 259 9.14 23.74 3.99
N PHE A 260 9.40 22.45 4.20
CA PHE A 260 9.50 21.83 5.52
C PHE A 260 10.94 21.67 6.03
N ASP A 261 11.93 21.71 5.15
CA ASP A 261 13.34 21.54 5.50
C ASP A 261 13.95 22.90 5.87
#